data_AF-A0A6N7Q6F0-F1
#
_entry.id   AF-A0A6N7Q6F0-F1
#
_cell.length_a   1.000
_cell.length_b   1.000
_cell.length_c   1.000
_cell.angle_alpha   90.00
_cell.angle_beta   90.00
_cell.angle_gamma   90.00
#
_symmetry.space_group_name_H-M   'P 1'
#
loop_
_entity.id
_entity.type
_entity.pdbx_description
1 polymer ?
#
loop_
_entity_poly.entity_id
_entity_poly.type
_entity_poly.pdbx_seq_one_letter_code
_entity_poly.pdbx_strand_id
1 'polypeptide(L)' 'MSKWLLSASALVVLSGAFGCTPPKVVTQITSARDQMKFLVVQGNSQQVVKCQVAADGALSGCKPMQLVLQDED' A
#
# COMPACT_ATOMS: atom_id res chain seq x y z
N MET A 1 20.17 48.74 -25.63
CA MET A 1 21.25 47.96 -24.99
C MET A 1 20.63 47.20 -23.82
N SER A 2 20.45 45.89 -24.00
CA SER A 2 19.61 45.01 -23.20
C SER A 2 20.21 44.73 -21.82
N LYS A 3 19.46 44.99 -20.76
CA LYS A 3 19.85 44.71 -19.38
C LYS A 3 19.08 43.46 -18.92
N TRP A 4 19.68 42.31 -19.17
CA TRP A 4 19.14 41.00 -18.79
C TRP A 4 19.18 40.84 -17.27
N LEU A 5 18.01 40.79 -16.65
CA LEU A 5 17.85 40.41 -15.25
C LEU A 5 17.96 38.88 -15.17
N LEU A 6 19.13 38.39 -14.77
CA LEU A 6 19.34 37.01 -14.39
C LEU A 6 18.69 36.77 -13.03
N SER A 7 17.43 36.33 -13.05
CA SER A 7 16.76 35.82 -11.86
C SER A 7 17.28 34.41 -11.59
N ALA A 8 18.17 34.29 -10.60
CA ALA A 8 18.67 33.02 -10.10
C ALA A 8 17.54 32.31 -9.33
N SER A 9 16.81 31.43 -10.02
CA SER A 9 15.84 30.55 -9.39
C SER A 9 16.55 29.60 -8.44
N ALA A 10 16.28 29.75 -7.15
CA ALA A 10 16.74 28.88 -6.10
C ALA A 10 16.24 27.44 -6.34
N LEU A 11 17.17 26.52 -6.62
CA LEU A 11 16.92 25.09 -6.61
C LEU A 11 16.67 24.66 -5.16
N VAL A 12 15.40 24.50 -4.80
CA VAL A 12 15.00 23.85 -3.54
C VAL A 12 15.33 22.36 -3.68
N VAL A 13 16.48 21.97 -3.15
CA VAL A 13 16.81 20.55 -2.94
C VAL A 13 15.93 20.07 -1.79
N LEU A 14 14.76 19.51 -2.11
CA LEU A 14 13.97 18.74 -1.14
C LEU A 14 14.73 17.45 -0.84
N SER A 15 15.69 17.52 0.08
CA SER A 15 16.23 16.36 0.81
C SER A 15 15.22 15.88 1.85
N GLY A 16 13.98 15.63 1.42
CA GLY A 16 13.07 14.79 2.16
C GLY A 16 13.53 13.36 1.99
N ALA A 17 13.69 12.61 3.08
CA ALA A 17 13.92 11.18 3.02
C ALA A 17 12.73 10.51 2.31
N PHE A 18 12.83 10.36 0.98
CA PHE A 18 11.95 9.51 0.18
C PHE A 18 12.29 8.06 0.48
N GLY A 19 12.08 7.64 1.73
CA GLY A 19 12.00 6.23 2.06
C GLY A 19 10.77 5.68 1.36
N CYS A 20 10.95 5.10 0.17
CA CYS A 20 9.90 4.38 -0.52
C CYS A 20 9.37 3.32 0.45
N THR A 21 8.13 3.47 0.92
CA THR A 21 7.47 2.44 1.71
C THR A 21 7.37 1.18 0.84
N PRO A 22 7.74 -0.01 1.35
CA PRO A 22 7.66 -1.25 0.58
C PRO A 22 6.25 -1.44 0.01
N PRO A 23 6.13 -1.87 -1.26
CA PRO A 23 4.83 -2.04 -1.90
C PRO A 23 4.03 -3.12 -1.17
N LYS A 24 2.76 -2.83 -0.91
CA LYS A 24 1.82 -3.80 -0.36
C LYS A 24 1.30 -4.67 -1.50
N VAL A 25 1.80 -5.90 -1.58
CA VAL A 25 1.38 -6.87 -2.61
C VAL A 25 0.27 -7.76 -2.05
N VAL A 26 -0.84 -7.84 -2.79
CA VAL A 26 -1.92 -8.80 -2.53
C VAL A 26 -1.65 -10.04 -3.37
N THR A 27 -1.38 -11.18 -2.74
CA THR A 27 -0.99 -12.41 -3.46
C THR A 27 -2.14 -13.39 -3.65
N GLN A 28 -3.19 -13.34 -2.82
CA GLN A 28 -4.36 -14.20 -2.94
C GLN A 28 -5.62 -13.49 -2.48
N ILE A 29 -6.71 -13.78 -3.20
CA ILE A 29 -8.06 -13.27 -2.93
C ILE A 29 -9.00 -14.47 -2.87
N THR A 30 -9.55 -14.74 -1.68
CA THR A 30 -10.68 -15.66 -1.54
C THR A 30 -11.95 -14.85 -1.33
N SER A 31 -12.96 -15.04 -2.16
CA SER A 31 -14.28 -14.41 -2.02
C SER A 31 -15.29 -15.43 -1.49
N ALA A 32 -15.81 -15.18 -0.30
CA ALA A 32 -17.13 -15.66 0.10
C ALA A 32 -18.11 -14.48 -0.12
N ARG A 33 -19.39 -14.73 -0.43
CA ARG A 33 -20.33 -13.70 -0.97
C ARG A 33 -20.23 -12.30 -0.33
N ASP A 34 -19.95 -12.21 0.97
CA ASP A 34 -19.90 -10.94 1.71
C ASP A 34 -18.52 -10.58 2.27
N GLN A 35 -17.47 -11.36 1.96
CA GLN A 35 -16.15 -11.24 2.58
C GLN A 35 -14.99 -11.56 1.63
N MET A 36 -13.99 -10.68 1.64
CA MET A 36 -12.75 -10.81 0.87
C MET A 36 -11.57 -10.87 1.82
N LYS A 37 -10.66 -11.82 1.60
CA LYS A 37 -9.41 -11.95 2.35
C LYS A 37 -8.23 -11.64 1.46
N PHE A 38 -7.26 -10.90 1.99
CA PHE A 38 -6.05 -10.47 1.31
C PHE A 38 -4.85 -10.97 2.08
N LEU A 39 -3.99 -11.72 1.42
CA LEU A 39 -2.64 -11.98 1.92
C LEU A 39 -1.74 -10.79 1.58
N VAL A 40 -1.20 -10.16 2.62
CA VAL A 40 -0.40 -8.94 2.54
C VAL A 40 1.01 -9.26 2.98
N VAL A 41 1.97 -9.04 2.08
CA VAL A 41 3.40 -9.18 2.37
C VAL A 41 4.03 -7.79 2.43
N GLN A 42 4.72 -7.48 3.53
CA GLN A 42 5.49 -6.25 3.75
C GLN A 42 6.85 -6.59 4.36
N GLY A 43 7.89 -6.58 3.53
CA GLY A 43 9.21 -7.06 3.92
C GLY A 43 9.14 -8.54 4.33
N ASN A 44 9.62 -8.87 5.53
CA ASN A 44 9.59 -10.22 6.08
C ASN A 44 8.30 -10.50 6.88
N SER A 45 7.35 -9.57 6.91
CA SER A 45 6.07 -9.74 7.60
C SER A 45 5.00 -10.13 6.61
N GLN A 46 4.20 -11.12 6.99
CA GLN A 46 3.00 -11.52 6.25
C GLN A 46 1.79 -11.42 7.18
N GLN A 47 0.68 -10.90 6.67
CA GLN A 47 -0.57 -10.81 7.42
C GLN A 47 -1.75 -11.06 6.49
N VAL A 48 -2.84 -11.59 7.03
CA VAL A 48 -4.10 -11.70 6.29
C VAL A 48 -5.02 -10.59 6.75
N VAL A 49 -5.52 -9.79 5.81
CA VAL A 49 -6.52 -8.75 6.09
C VAL A 49 -7.86 -9.23 5.55
N LYS A 50 -8.89 -9.17 6.39
CA LYS A 50 -10.26 -9.52 6.01
C LYS A 50 -11.11 -8.26 5.92
N CYS A 51 -11.79 -8.09 4.79
CA CYS A 51 -12.72 -7.00 4.52
C CYS A 51 -14.11 -7.56 4.24
N GLN A 52 -15.14 -6.76 4.53
CA GLN A 52 -16.50 -6.98 4.03
C GLN A 52 -16.61 -6.42 2.61
N VAL A 53 -17.37 -7.09 1.78
CA VAL A 53 -17.64 -6.67 0.39
C VAL A 53 -19.08 -6.20 0.31
N ALA A 54 -19.29 -4.93 -0.04
CA ALA A 54 -20.62 -4.39 -0.28
C ALA A 54 -21.12 -4.78 -1.69
N ALA A 55 -22.41 -4.57 -1.97
CA ALA A 55 -23.04 -4.96 -3.22
C ALA A 55 -22.46 -4.24 -4.46
N ASP A 56 -21.88 -3.06 -4.26
CA ASP A 56 -21.14 -2.28 -5.27
C ASP A 56 -19.68 -2.72 -5.42
N GLY A 57 -19.25 -3.75 -4.69
CA GLY A 57 -17.88 -4.23 -4.64
C GLY A 57 -16.96 -3.42 -3.73
N ALA A 58 -17.46 -2.39 -3.04
CA ALA A 58 -16.66 -1.60 -2.11
C ALA A 58 -16.22 -2.44 -0.91
N LEU A 59 -14.96 -2.24 -0.50
CA LEU A 59 -14.38 -2.92 0.66
C LEU A 59 -14.53 -2.06 1.91
N SER A 60 -15.08 -2.64 2.98
CA SER A 60 -15.25 -1.96 4.26
C SER A 60 -14.91 -2.86 5.44
N GLY A 61 -14.75 -2.29 6.64
CA GLY A 61 -14.51 -3.06 7.85
C GLY A 61 -13.24 -3.92 7.82
N CYS A 62 -12.23 -3.51 7.05
CA CYS A 62 -10.98 -4.26 6.89
C CYS A 62 -10.23 -4.37 8.21
N LYS A 63 -9.94 -5.60 8.65
CA LYS A 63 -9.21 -5.87 9.89
C LYS A 63 -8.13 -6.95 9.68
N PRO A 64 -6.95 -6.81 10.32
CA PRO A 64 -5.98 -7.89 10.37
C PRO A 64 -6.57 -9.11 11.06
N MET A 65 -6.36 -10.30 10.50
CA MET A 65 -6.68 -11.57 11.14
C MET A 65 -5.44 -12.07 11.85
N GLN A 66 -5.59 -12.43 13.13
CA GLN A 66 -4.57 -13.22 13.81
C GLN A 66 -4.68 -14.66 13.30
N LEU A 67 -3.79 -15.03 12.39
CA LEU A 67 -3.68 -16.37 11.83
C LEU A 67 -2.22 -16.79 11.92
N VAL A 68 -1.99 -18.05 12.28
CA VAL A 68 -0.69 -18.68 12.07
C VAL A 68 -0.70 -19.17 10.62
N LEU A 69 0.13 -18.56 9.79
CA LEU A 69 0.35 -19.02 8.43
C LEU A 69 1.28 -20.24 8.53
N GLN A 70 0.79 -21.38 8.07
CA GLN A 70 1.59 -22.60 7.94
C GLN A 70 1.97 -22.71 6.46
N ASP A 71 3.26 -22.91 6.20
CA ASP A 71 3.73 -23.30 4.87
C ASP A 71 3.29 -24.76 4.61
N GLU A 72 2.87 -25.08 3.39
CA GLU A 72 2.67 -26.48 2.97
C GLU A 72 4.06 -27.11 2.75
N ASP A 73 4.35 -28.18 3.49
CA ASP A 73 5.58 -29.01 3.36
C ASP A 73 5.67 -29.74 2.01
#